data_AF-A0AAU6FUZ5-F1
#
_entry.id   AF-A0AAU6FUZ5-F1
#
_cell.length_a   1.000
_cell.length_b   1.000
_cell.length_c   1.000
_cell.angle_alpha   90.00
_cell.angle_beta   90.00
_cell.angle_gamma   90.00
#
_symmetry.space_group_name_H-M   'P 1'
#
loop_
_entity.id
_entity.type
_entity.pdbx_description
1 polymer ?
#
loop_
_entity_poly.entity_id
_entity_poly.type
_entity_poly.pdbx_seq_one_letter_code
_entity_poly.pdbx_strand_id
1 'polypeptide(L)'
;MPSPTSRRTVLTAAIAAAAGAGALSSAASAAAAAPSRHPHHAPSAAASLVDNHAWTTYTDWRCGSGAGTRAVAGRRAGLAIAHPLGRTDYTDPHTGTTAAWEYATWTSPVHRSAVPATEVIASWNADTPAGTWIQIELRGSYSDGTETPWYVMGRWAAGDGDIRRTSVDDQTDGKSSIWTDTFSVDDAASGLRLLSYRLRLTLYRTPGTRLTPTVWRLGAMASDIPDRFTVPASTPGLARELPVPRFSQNVHVGQYPEYDNGGEAWCSPTSSQMIIEYWGRRPSADDLSWVKPGLEDPQVCHAARFTYDNQYEGCGNWPFNAAYAATYPDMSAVVTRLGSLKDLETLIRAGIPAITSQSFLKEELTGAGYGTSGHLMTVIGFTEDGDVIANDPASPDDEAVRHVYKRHEWETIWLRTKRYNASGSVVSGTGGVCYLYWPADPTPAQRRALRSFGLV
;
A
#
# COMPACT_ATOMS: atom_id res chain seq x y z
N MET A 1 0.01 -3.11 33.33
CA MET A 1 0.57 -3.58 32.05
C MET A 1 0.17 -2.56 31.01
N PRO A 2 1.09 -1.80 30.41
CA PRO A 2 0.71 -0.76 29.47
C PRO A 2 0.36 -1.40 28.12
N SER A 3 -0.80 -1.05 27.60
CA SER A 3 -1.34 -1.49 26.31
C SER A 3 -0.42 -1.10 25.15
N PRO A 4 -0.36 -1.88 24.06
CA PRO A 4 0.34 -1.46 22.84
C PRO A 4 -0.40 -0.27 22.22
N THR A 5 0.31 0.84 22.08
CA THR A 5 -0.20 2.11 21.57
C THR A 5 -0.36 2.03 20.04
N SER A 6 -1.58 2.24 19.53
CA SER A 6 -1.85 2.56 18.13
C SER A 6 -1.01 3.77 17.69
N ARG A 7 -0.53 3.80 16.43
CA ARG A 7 0.35 4.85 15.86
C ARG A 7 -0.18 6.29 15.97
N ARG A 8 -1.39 6.52 16.50
CA ARG A 8 -2.04 7.83 16.54
C ARG A 8 -1.95 8.61 17.86
N THR A 9 -1.38 8.08 18.95
CA THR A 9 -1.24 8.89 20.19
C THR A 9 0.03 9.76 20.24
N VAL A 10 0.48 10.29 19.10
CA VAL A 10 1.45 11.40 19.07
C VAL A 10 1.10 12.36 17.93
N LEU A 11 0.05 13.16 18.10
CA LEU A 11 -0.20 14.34 17.28
C LEU A 11 -1.16 15.29 18.01
N THR A 12 -0.62 16.10 18.91
CA THR A 12 -1.16 17.43 19.24
C THR A 12 -0.08 18.30 19.87
N ALA A 13 0.12 19.48 19.26
CA ALA A 13 0.83 20.68 19.73
C ALA A 13 2.36 20.62 19.93
N ALA A 14 3.10 21.28 19.02
CA ALA A 14 4.45 21.77 19.25
C ALA A 14 4.47 23.31 19.16
N ILE A 15 4.83 24.00 20.25
CA ILE A 15 5.27 25.41 20.25
C ILE A 15 6.46 25.55 21.24
N ALA A 16 7.61 25.97 20.69
CA ALA A 16 8.79 26.68 21.25
C ALA A 16 9.43 26.20 22.60
N ALA A 17 10.74 26.25 22.86
CA ALA A 17 11.81 27.16 22.42
C ALA A 17 13.22 26.52 22.61
N ALA A 18 14.22 27.14 21.98
CA ALA A 18 15.64 26.78 21.92
C ALA A 18 16.46 27.11 23.19
N ALA A 19 17.60 26.41 23.38
CA ALA A 19 18.96 26.97 23.55
C ALA A 19 19.93 25.95 24.20
N GLY A 20 21.19 25.92 23.74
CA GLY A 20 22.31 25.45 24.57
C GLY A 20 23.42 24.70 23.83
N ALA A 21 24.55 25.38 23.60
CA ALA A 21 25.75 24.92 22.90
C ALA A 21 26.63 23.92 23.68
N GLY A 22 27.52 23.23 22.97
CA GLY A 22 28.69 22.56 23.56
C GLY A 22 29.46 21.65 22.60
N ALA A 23 30.59 22.14 22.08
CA ALA A 23 31.54 21.37 21.28
C ALA A 23 32.43 20.47 22.17
N LEU A 24 32.98 19.37 21.61
CA LEU A 24 34.43 19.11 21.51
C LEU A 24 34.75 17.72 20.91
N SER A 25 35.77 17.71 20.08
CA SER A 25 36.37 16.61 19.33
C SER A 25 37.16 15.62 20.19
N SER A 26 37.35 14.38 19.73
CA SER A 26 38.68 13.75 19.69
C SER A 26 38.71 12.51 18.78
N ALA A 27 39.79 12.43 18.01
CA ALA A 27 40.14 11.34 17.12
C ALA A 27 40.95 10.26 17.86
N ALA A 28 40.88 9.01 17.40
CA ALA A 28 41.87 7.99 17.70
C ALA A 28 42.13 7.06 16.50
N SER A 29 43.40 6.74 16.33
CA SER A 29 44.06 6.21 15.13
C SER A 29 43.66 4.82 14.66
N ALA A 30 43.84 4.66 13.34
CA ALA A 30 43.94 3.40 12.62
C ALA A 30 45.18 2.58 13.01
N ALA A 31 45.00 1.26 13.05
CA ALA A 31 46.09 0.29 12.93
C ALA A 31 45.79 -0.63 11.74
N ALA A 32 46.73 -0.67 10.80
CA ALA A 32 46.65 -1.43 9.56
C ALA A 32 46.92 -2.93 9.81
N ALA A 33 46.06 -3.78 9.27
CA ALA A 33 46.29 -5.22 9.14
C ALA A 33 46.24 -5.62 7.66
N ALA A 34 47.25 -6.37 7.22
CA ALA A 34 47.46 -6.82 5.84
C ALA A 34 46.39 -7.85 5.37
N PRO A 35 46.11 -7.94 4.06
CA PRO A 35 44.95 -8.65 3.56
C PRO A 35 45.17 -10.17 3.48
N SER A 36 44.31 -10.94 4.16
CA SER A 36 44.14 -12.37 3.91
C SER A 36 43.33 -12.56 2.62
N ARG A 37 43.90 -13.27 1.65
CA ARG A 37 43.22 -13.67 0.41
C ARG A 37 42.14 -14.71 0.73
N HIS A 38 40.90 -14.25 0.91
CA HIS A 38 39.74 -15.11 0.88
C HIS A 38 39.32 -15.34 -0.59
N PRO A 39 39.00 -16.58 -0.98
CA PRO A 39 38.51 -16.85 -2.33
C PRO A 39 37.21 -16.07 -2.55
N HIS A 40 37.20 -15.24 -3.60
CA HIS A 40 36.02 -14.53 -4.05
C HIS A 40 34.96 -15.55 -4.50
N HIS A 41 34.07 -15.93 -3.59
CA HIS A 41 32.75 -16.39 -3.99
C HIS A 41 32.08 -15.21 -4.68
N ALA A 42 31.78 -15.37 -5.97
CA ALA A 42 30.85 -14.49 -6.67
C ALA A 42 29.61 -14.32 -5.77
N PRO A 43 29.10 -13.08 -5.57
CA PRO A 43 27.91 -12.91 -4.77
C PRO A 43 26.78 -13.72 -5.41
N SER A 44 26.33 -14.76 -4.68
CA SER A 44 25.04 -15.38 -4.92
C SER A 44 24.03 -14.25 -5.12
N ALA A 45 23.23 -14.29 -6.18
CA ALA A 45 22.07 -13.42 -6.29
C ALA A 45 21.35 -13.46 -4.94
N ALA A 46 21.28 -12.32 -4.25
CA ALA A 46 20.65 -12.27 -2.94
C ALA A 46 19.22 -12.81 -3.10
N ALA A 47 18.83 -13.77 -2.26
CA ALA A 47 17.47 -14.27 -2.26
C ALA A 47 16.51 -13.09 -2.09
N SER A 48 15.42 -13.06 -2.88
CA SER A 48 14.40 -12.02 -2.74
C SER A 48 13.88 -12.00 -1.30
N LEU A 49 13.73 -10.80 -0.72
CA LEU A 49 13.13 -10.61 0.60
C LEU A 49 11.62 -10.33 0.54
N VAL A 50 11.05 -10.44 -0.67
CA VAL A 50 9.64 -10.18 -0.96
C VAL A 50 9.11 -11.34 -1.80
N ASP A 51 7.95 -11.86 -1.42
CA ASP A 51 7.15 -12.82 -2.17
C ASP A 51 5.78 -12.20 -2.49
N ASN A 52 5.47 -12.07 -3.78
CA ASN A 52 4.17 -11.62 -4.25
C ASN A 52 3.40 -12.80 -4.79
N HIS A 53 2.17 -13.00 -4.32
CA HIS A 53 1.28 -14.01 -4.85
C HIS A 53 -0.14 -13.47 -5.01
N ALA A 54 -0.82 -13.88 -6.08
CA ALA A 54 -2.19 -13.50 -6.35
C ALA A 54 -2.95 -14.59 -7.11
N TRP A 55 -4.23 -14.73 -6.77
CA TRP A 55 -5.23 -15.50 -7.50
C TRP A 55 -5.97 -14.55 -8.45
N THR A 56 -5.84 -14.79 -9.75
CA THR A 56 -6.35 -13.88 -10.80
C THR A 56 -6.99 -14.59 -11.98
N THR A 57 -6.65 -15.86 -12.20
CA THR A 57 -7.13 -16.63 -13.34
C THR A 57 -8.36 -17.45 -12.99
N TYR A 58 -9.10 -17.90 -14.01
CA TYR A 58 -10.21 -18.82 -13.81
C TYR A 58 -9.79 -20.09 -13.05
N THR A 59 -8.61 -20.63 -13.37
CA THR A 59 -8.05 -21.80 -12.69
C THR A 59 -7.77 -21.50 -11.21
N ASP A 60 -7.21 -20.33 -10.90
CA ASP A 60 -6.97 -19.92 -9.51
C ASP A 60 -8.25 -19.93 -8.68
N TRP A 61 -9.31 -19.31 -9.22
CA TRP A 61 -10.62 -19.29 -8.58
C TRP A 61 -11.23 -20.69 -8.40
N ARG A 62 -10.99 -21.59 -9.35
CA ARG A 62 -11.46 -22.99 -9.30
C ARG A 62 -10.66 -23.87 -8.33
N CYS A 63 -9.40 -23.54 -8.06
CA CYS A 63 -8.55 -24.27 -7.13
C CYS A 63 -8.83 -23.92 -5.66
N GLY A 64 -9.42 -22.75 -5.39
CA GLY A 64 -9.88 -22.42 -4.04
C GLY A 64 -11.16 -23.16 -3.64
N SER A 65 -11.40 -23.22 -2.33
CA SER A 65 -12.61 -23.83 -1.77
C SER A 65 -13.72 -22.79 -1.67
N GLY A 66 -14.72 -22.89 -2.55
CA GLY A 66 -15.87 -22.00 -2.60
C GLY A 66 -17.11 -22.60 -1.94
N ALA A 67 -17.80 -21.81 -1.13
CA ALA A 67 -19.12 -22.13 -0.57
C ALA A 67 -20.11 -21.02 -0.99
N GLY A 68 -20.96 -21.33 -1.97
CA GLY A 68 -21.88 -20.35 -2.59
C GLY A 68 -21.23 -19.43 -3.62
N THR A 69 -19.94 -19.57 -3.91
CA THR A 69 -19.23 -18.77 -4.92
C THR A 69 -19.08 -19.54 -6.25
N ARG A 70 -18.88 -18.79 -7.35
CA ARG A 70 -18.53 -19.33 -8.67
C ARG A 70 -17.40 -18.52 -9.30
N ALA A 71 -16.53 -19.22 -10.01
CA ALA A 71 -15.58 -18.60 -10.91
C ALA A 71 -16.32 -18.10 -12.16
N VAL A 72 -16.05 -16.85 -12.56
CA VAL A 72 -16.55 -16.21 -13.76
C VAL A 72 -15.42 -16.21 -14.78
N ALA A 73 -15.65 -16.87 -15.92
CA ALA A 73 -14.69 -16.87 -17.03
C ALA A 73 -14.79 -15.57 -17.85
N GLY A 74 -13.71 -15.20 -18.53
CA GLY A 74 -13.67 -14.02 -19.39
C GLY A 74 -12.24 -13.52 -19.58
N ARG A 75 -12.09 -12.38 -20.26
CA ARG A 75 -10.79 -11.68 -20.41
C ARG A 75 -10.19 -11.32 -19.05
N ARG A 76 -11.06 -10.96 -18.10
CA ARG A 76 -10.75 -10.75 -16.70
C ARG A 76 -11.57 -11.75 -15.89
N ALA A 77 -10.96 -12.88 -15.55
CA ALA A 77 -11.62 -13.88 -14.74
C ALA A 77 -11.88 -13.32 -13.33
N GLY A 78 -12.97 -13.74 -12.70
CA GLY A 78 -13.32 -13.25 -11.37
C GLY A 78 -14.06 -14.28 -10.53
N LEU A 79 -14.41 -13.87 -9.33
CA LEU A 79 -15.17 -14.64 -8.36
C LEU A 79 -16.43 -13.86 -7.99
N ALA A 80 -17.58 -14.54 -8.05
CA ALA A 80 -18.89 -13.96 -7.77
C ALA A 80 -19.75 -14.89 -6.90
N ILE A 81 -20.84 -14.37 -6.37
CA ILE A 81 -21.88 -15.16 -5.69
C ILE A 81 -22.64 -15.98 -6.74
N ALA A 82 -22.72 -17.30 -6.53
CA ALA A 82 -23.57 -18.22 -7.28
C ALA A 82 -24.94 -18.34 -6.61
N HIS A 83 -24.93 -18.62 -5.31
CA HIS A 83 -26.08 -18.68 -4.42
C HIS A 83 -25.61 -18.32 -3.01
N PRO A 84 -26.47 -17.76 -2.15
CA PRO A 84 -26.05 -17.44 -0.79
C PRO A 84 -25.75 -18.74 -0.04
N LEU A 85 -24.66 -18.75 0.72
CA LEU A 85 -24.37 -19.77 1.73
C LEU A 85 -25.29 -19.61 2.94
N GLY A 86 -25.61 -18.35 3.28
CA GLY A 86 -26.49 -18.03 4.40
C GLY A 86 -26.81 -16.54 4.45
N ARG A 87 -27.42 -16.13 5.56
CA ARG A 87 -27.67 -14.72 5.92
C ARG A 87 -26.99 -14.39 7.23
N THR A 88 -26.54 -13.15 7.35
CA THR A 88 -25.94 -12.62 8.58
C THR A 88 -26.28 -11.15 8.71
N ASP A 89 -26.40 -10.67 9.94
CA ASP A 89 -26.57 -9.25 10.21
C ASP A 89 -25.19 -8.62 10.41
N TYR A 90 -24.98 -7.47 9.79
CA TYR A 90 -23.80 -6.64 10.00
C TYR A 90 -24.23 -5.30 10.58
N THR A 91 -23.73 -4.98 11.76
CA THR A 91 -23.79 -3.63 12.34
C THR A 91 -22.53 -2.90 11.94
N ASP A 92 -22.69 -1.88 11.11
CA ASP A 92 -21.60 -0.99 10.74
C ASP A 92 -21.15 -0.19 11.98
N PRO A 93 -19.89 -0.32 12.42
CA PRO A 93 -19.43 0.28 13.68
C PRO A 93 -19.38 1.81 13.63
N HIS A 94 -19.37 2.40 12.44
CA HIS A 94 -19.20 3.85 12.23
C HIS A 94 -20.52 4.58 12.07
N THR A 95 -21.57 3.86 11.66
CA THR A 95 -22.94 4.42 11.53
C THR A 95 -23.91 3.88 12.57
N GLY A 96 -23.60 2.76 13.23
CA GLY A 96 -24.50 2.03 14.12
C GLY A 96 -25.68 1.36 13.40
N THR A 97 -25.74 1.41 12.07
CA THR A 97 -26.83 0.82 11.29
C THR A 97 -26.61 -0.68 11.14
N THR A 98 -27.62 -1.46 11.48
CA THR A 98 -27.64 -2.91 11.25
C THR A 98 -28.42 -3.24 9.98
N ALA A 99 -27.81 -4.01 9.09
CA ALA A 99 -28.46 -4.55 7.90
C ALA A 99 -28.20 -6.04 7.76
N ALA A 100 -29.20 -6.77 7.25
CA ALA A 100 -29.07 -8.17 6.91
C ALA A 100 -28.42 -8.34 5.53
N TRP A 101 -27.52 -9.30 5.41
CA TRP A 101 -26.77 -9.59 4.19
C TRP A 101 -26.80 -11.08 3.85
N GLU A 102 -27.02 -11.39 2.57
CA GLU A 102 -26.71 -12.70 2.03
C GLU A 102 -25.21 -12.77 1.74
N TYR A 103 -24.57 -13.89 2.07
CA TYR A 103 -23.14 -14.03 1.89
C TYR A 103 -22.75 -15.35 1.23
N ALA A 104 -21.59 -15.35 0.58
CA ALA A 104 -20.89 -16.54 0.11
C ALA A 104 -19.40 -16.40 0.38
N THR A 105 -18.69 -17.53 0.52
CA THR A 105 -17.27 -17.52 0.86
C THR A 105 -16.42 -18.23 -0.17
N TRP A 106 -15.16 -17.82 -0.26
CA TRP A 106 -14.13 -18.51 -0.99
C TRP A 106 -12.84 -18.44 -0.20
N THR A 107 -12.16 -19.57 -0.03
CA THR A 107 -10.88 -19.65 0.67
C THR A 107 -9.82 -20.16 -0.29
N SER A 108 -8.69 -19.46 -0.36
CA SER A 108 -7.59 -19.84 -1.23
C SER A 108 -6.99 -21.21 -0.84
N PRO A 109 -6.31 -21.88 -1.78
CA PRO A 109 -5.28 -22.85 -1.42
C PRO A 109 -4.25 -22.23 -0.45
N VAL A 110 -3.52 -23.07 0.28
CA VAL A 110 -2.38 -22.60 1.06
C VAL A 110 -1.32 -22.09 0.09
N HIS A 111 -0.91 -20.83 0.25
CA HIS A 111 0.30 -20.32 -0.36
C HIS A 111 1.45 -20.49 0.62
N ARG A 112 2.44 -21.31 0.27
CA ARG A 112 3.71 -21.38 1.01
C ARG A 112 4.60 -20.26 0.51
N SER A 113 4.88 -19.30 1.37
CA SER A 113 5.67 -18.14 1.00
C SER A 113 7.08 -18.57 0.62
N ALA A 114 7.61 -18.02 -0.48
CA ALA A 114 9.02 -18.18 -0.84
C ALA A 114 9.94 -17.47 0.17
N VAL A 115 9.39 -16.52 0.92
CA VAL A 115 10.05 -15.77 1.99
C VAL A 115 9.34 -16.04 3.31
N PRO A 116 9.99 -16.70 4.29
CA PRO A 116 9.49 -16.75 5.66
C PRO A 116 9.28 -15.32 6.17
N ALA A 117 8.03 -14.88 6.31
CA ALA A 117 7.72 -13.46 6.38
C ALA A 117 7.60 -12.94 7.82
N THR A 118 7.95 -11.67 8.02
CA THR A 118 7.63 -10.90 9.22
C THR A 118 6.44 -9.97 8.99
N GLU A 119 6.18 -9.57 7.75
CA GLU A 119 5.04 -8.74 7.39
C GLU A 119 4.28 -9.32 6.19
N VAL A 120 2.96 -9.13 6.17
CA VAL A 120 2.09 -9.48 5.03
C VAL A 120 1.05 -8.38 4.80
N ILE A 121 0.88 -7.97 3.54
CA ILE A 121 -0.11 -6.97 3.13
C ILE A 121 -1.03 -7.61 2.09
N ALA A 122 -2.29 -7.80 2.44
CA ALA A 122 -3.31 -8.29 1.50
C ALA A 122 -3.83 -7.14 0.63
N SER A 123 -4.05 -7.39 -0.66
CA SER A 123 -4.67 -6.45 -1.58
C SER A 123 -5.63 -7.15 -2.54
N TRP A 124 -6.62 -6.41 -3.03
CA TRP A 124 -7.70 -6.95 -3.87
C TRP A 124 -8.09 -5.95 -4.96
N ASN A 125 -8.68 -6.48 -6.04
CA ASN A 125 -9.32 -5.68 -7.08
C ASN A 125 -10.74 -6.23 -7.25
N ALA A 126 -11.73 -5.40 -7.01
CA ALA A 126 -13.12 -5.82 -7.01
C ALA A 126 -14.04 -4.73 -7.58
N ASP A 127 -15.08 -5.18 -8.27
CA ASP A 127 -16.30 -4.42 -8.47
C ASP A 127 -17.29 -4.78 -7.36
N THR A 128 -17.87 -3.77 -6.71
CA THR A 128 -18.92 -3.94 -5.71
C THR A 128 -20.02 -2.93 -6.02
N PRO A 129 -20.98 -3.30 -6.90
CA PRO A 129 -22.13 -2.45 -7.16
C PRO A 129 -22.91 -2.15 -5.87
N ALA A 130 -23.66 -1.05 -5.85
CA ALA A 130 -24.52 -0.71 -4.71
C ALA A 130 -25.39 -1.91 -4.29
N GLY A 131 -25.49 -2.15 -2.99
CA GLY A 131 -26.08 -3.34 -2.40
C GLY A 131 -25.12 -4.52 -2.29
N THR A 132 -23.80 -4.30 -2.41
CA THR A 132 -22.77 -5.35 -2.25
C THR A 132 -21.51 -4.82 -1.59
N TRP A 133 -20.79 -5.70 -0.91
CA TRP A 133 -19.48 -5.41 -0.31
C TRP A 133 -18.69 -6.70 -0.08
N ILE A 134 -17.44 -6.60 0.33
CA ILE A 134 -16.55 -7.74 0.57
C ILE A 134 -15.78 -7.63 1.88
N GLN A 135 -15.43 -8.77 2.45
CA GLN A 135 -14.47 -8.89 3.55
C GLN A 135 -13.29 -9.75 3.12
N ILE A 136 -12.08 -9.30 3.45
CA ILE A 136 -10.83 -10.00 3.20
C ILE A 136 -10.25 -10.43 4.54
N GLU A 137 -9.87 -11.71 4.63
CA GLU A 137 -9.30 -12.27 5.85
C GLU A 137 -8.03 -13.06 5.55
N LEU A 138 -7.09 -13.06 6.50
CA LEU A 138 -5.83 -13.77 6.44
C LEU A 138 -5.71 -14.76 7.60
N ARG A 139 -5.22 -15.96 7.32
CA ARG A 139 -4.75 -16.91 8.33
C ARG A 139 -3.45 -17.53 7.85
N GLY A 140 -2.49 -17.72 8.74
CA GLY A 140 -1.23 -18.37 8.39
C GLY A 140 -0.69 -19.29 9.47
N SER A 141 0.39 -19.96 9.09
CA SER A 141 1.12 -20.90 9.94
C SER A 141 2.51 -20.35 10.23
N TYR A 142 2.88 -20.35 11.50
CA TYR A 142 4.16 -19.88 11.99
C TYR A 142 5.26 -20.94 11.83
N SER A 143 6.51 -20.50 11.95
CA SER A 143 7.69 -21.37 11.95
C SER A 143 7.80 -22.28 13.18
N ASP A 144 7.09 -21.98 14.27
CA ASP A 144 7.02 -22.82 15.47
C ASP A 144 5.92 -23.90 15.40
N GLY A 145 5.22 -24.00 14.27
CA GLY A 145 4.15 -24.97 14.03
C GLY A 145 2.77 -24.55 14.52
N THR A 146 2.64 -23.40 15.20
CA THR A 146 1.34 -22.82 15.57
C THR A 146 0.71 -22.04 14.42
N GLU A 147 -0.55 -21.64 14.56
CA GLU A 147 -1.29 -20.88 13.55
C GLU A 147 -1.84 -19.59 14.12
N THR A 148 -1.97 -18.58 13.26
CA THR A 148 -2.69 -17.36 13.57
C THR A 148 -4.20 -17.65 13.72
N PRO A 149 -4.97 -16.79 14.40
CA PRO A 149 -6.40 -16.69 14.15
C PRO A 149 -6.67 -16.22 12.70
N TRP A 150 -7.95 -16.14 12.32
CA TRP A 150 -8.34 -15.38 11.13
C TRP A 150 -8.35 -13.90 11.47
N TYR A 151 -7.49 -13.13 10.81
CA TYR A 151 -7.48 -11.67 10.88
C TYR A 151 -8.32 -11.08 9.76
N VAL A 152 -9.10 -10.04 10.04
CA VAL A 152 -9.80 -9.23 9.05
C VAL A 152 -8.82 -8.18 8.53
N MET A 153 -8.45 -8.29 7.25
CA MET A 153 -7.55 -7.35 6.58
C MET A 153 -8.29 -6.13 6.01
N GLY A 154 -9.61 -6.21 5.90
CA GLY A 154 -10.45 -5.08 5.51
C GLY A 154 -11.89 -5.49 5.22
N ARG A 155 -12.83 -4.59 5.53
CA ARG A 155 -14.21 -4.62 5.03
C ARG A 155 -14.37 -3.47 4.05
N TRP A 156 -14.74 -3.80 2.82
CA TRP A 156 -14.59 -2.87 1.71
C TRP A 156 -15.77 -2.92 0.74
N ALA A 157 -16.18 -1.73 0.29
CA ALA A 157 -17.06 -1.48 -0.83
C ALA A 157 -16.44 -0.37 -1.69
N ALA A 158 -16.77 -0.30 -2.96
CA ALA A 158 -16.35 0.76 -3.87
C ALA A 158 -17.03 2.08 -3.50
N GLY A 159 -18.33 2.01 -3.14
CA GLY A 159 -19.09 3.12 -2.59
C GLY A 159 -19.00 3.24 -1.06
N ASP A 160 -19.68 4.24 -0.50
CA ASP A 160 -19.75 4.50 0.94
C ASP A 160 -21.19 4.48 1.50
N GLY A 161 -22.16 3.99 0.71
CA GLY A 161 -23.57 3.91 1.06
C GLY A 161 -24.02 2.57 1.66
N ASP A 162 -23.34 1.47 1.34
CA ASP A 162 -23.68 0.12 1.84
C ASP A 162 -23.05 -0.16 3.21
N ILE A 163 -21.76 0.15 3.31
CA ILE A 163 -20.96 0.13 4.53
C ILE A 163 -19.98 1.31 4.50
N ARG A 164 -19.57 1.76 5.69
CA ARG A 164 -18.39 2.57 5.89
C ARG A 164 -17.17 1.65 5.87
N ARG A 165 -16.49 1.67 4.71
CA ARG A 165 -15.26 0.91 4.45
C ARG A 165 -14.28 1.12 5.60
N THR A 166 -13.71 0.03 6.10
CA THR A 166 -13.04 0.05 7.40
C THR A 166 -11.97 -1.04 7.53
N SER A 167 -10.81 -0.66 8.08
CA SER A 167 -9.91 -1.59 8.77
C SER A 167 -10.52 -2.06 10.11
N VAL A 168 -9.85 -2.97 10.81
CA VAL A 168 -10.30 -3.49 12.10
C VAL A 168 -9.14 -3.46 13.09
N ASP A 169 -9.33 -2.71 14.17
CA ASP A 169 -8.33 -2.52 15.22
C ASP A 169 -8.24 -3.69 16.20
N ASP A 170 -7.21 -3.63 17.06
CA ASP A 170 -7.00 -4.50 18.23
C ASP A 170 -6.93 -6.01 17.93
N GLN A 171 -6.52 -6.35 16.71
CA GLN A 171 -6.31 -7.73 16.28
C GLN A 171 -4.89 -8.20 16.62
N THR A 172 -4.76 -9.10 17.58
CA THR A 172 -3.47 -9.71 17.97
C THR A 172 -3.67 -11.14 18.49
N ASP A 173 -2.62 -11.97 18.41
CA ASP A 173 -2.54 -13.29 19.06
C ASP A 173 -1.40 -13.40 20.09
N GLY A 174 -0.76 -12.27 20.43
CA GLY A 174 0.43 -12.20 21.29
C GLY A 174 1.74 -12.58 20.61
N LYS A 175 1.72 -12.90 19.31
CA LYS A 175 2.90 -13.13 18.47
C LYS A 175 2.92 -12.23 17.23
N SER A 176 1.73 -11.87 16.75
CA SER A 176 1.52 -10.95 15.65
C SER A 176 0.32 -10.06 15.90
N SER A 177 0.30 -8.93 15.19
CA SER A 177 -0.76 -7.94 15.23
C SER A 177 -1.08 -7.42 13.82
N ILE A 178 -2.30 -6.92 13.64
CA ILE A 178 -2.67 -6.16 12.43
C ILE A 178 -2.53 -4.67 12.70
N TRP A 179 -1.69 -4.00 11.91
CA TRP A 179 -1.52 -2.56 11.92
C TRP A 179 -2.25 -1.95 10.73
N THR A 180 -3.54 -1.61 10.92
CA THR A 180 -4.47 -1.07 9.90
C THR A 180 -4.66 -2.01 8.70
N ASP A 181 -3.63 -2.19 7.87
CA ASP A 181 -3.63 -2.99 6.65
C ASP A 181 -2.50 -4.05 6.58
N THR A 182 -1.61 -4.07 7.59
CA THR A 182 -0.41 -4.90 7.58
C THR A 182 -0.43 -5.91 8.73
N PHE A 183 -0.37 -7.19 8.41
CA PHE A 183 0.02 -8.22 9.39
C PHE A 183 1.50 -8.03 9.72
N SER A 184 1.85 -8.04 11.01
CA SER A 184 3.23 -7.93 11.49
C SER A 184 3.48 -8.93 12.62
N VAL A 185 4.56 -9.69 12.53
CA VAL A 185 5.14 -10.38 13.69
C VAL A 185 5.61 -9.31 14.68
N ASP A 186 5.22 -9.45 15.95
CA ASP A 186 5.44 -8.42 16.96
C ASP A 186 6.94 -8.29 17.35
N ASP A 187 7.63 -9.43 17.44
CA ASP A 187 9.08 -9.51 17.68
C ASP A 187 9.76 -10.31 16.56
N ALA A 188 10.15 -9.62 15.49
CA ALA A 188 10.89 -10.20 14.38
C ALA A 188 12.26 -10.77 14.79
N ALA A 189 12.88 -10.25 15.87
CA ALA A 189 14.18 -10.69 16.36
C ALA A 189 14.12 -12.06 17.07
N SER A 190 12.93 -12.48 17.52
CA SER A 190 12.69 -13.83 18.05
C SER A 190 12.97 -14.96 17.03
N GLY A 191 13.03 -14.63 15.74
CA GLY A 191 13.14 -15.60 14.64
C GLY A 191 11.80 -16.22 14.23
N LEU A 192 10.68 -15.85 14.87
CA LEU A 192 9.35 -16.26 14.43
C LEU A 192 9.06 -15.71 13.03
N ARG A 193 8.50 -16.55 12.15
CA ARG A 193 8.14 -16.20 10.77
C ARG A 193 6.80 -16.80 10.40
N LEU A 194 6.05 -16.11 9.56
CA LEU A 194 4.91 -16.66 8.86
C LEU A 194 5.40 -17.44 7.63
N LEU A 195 5.23 -18.76 7.61
CA LEU A 195 5.74 -19.63 6.55
C LEU A 195 4.76 -19.79 5.38
N SER A 196 3.48 -19.68 5.66
CA SER A 196 2.42 -19.88 4.69
C SER A 196 1.14 -19.22 5.14
N TYR A 197 0.29 -18.86 4.20
CA TYR A 197 -1.00 -18.24 4.49
C TYR A 197 -2.11 -18.72 3.55
N ARG A 198 -3.34 -18.49 3.98
CA ARG A 198 -4.56 -18.53 3.17
C ARG A 198 -5.23 -17.17 3.25
N LEU A 199 -5.87 -16.77 2.15
CA LEU A 199 -6.80 -15.67 2.15
C LEU A 199 -8.23 -16.20 2.04
N ARG A 200 -9.16 -15.58 2.75
CA ARG A 200 -10.60 -15.83 2.63
C ARG A 200 -11.28 -14.56 2.16
N LEU A 201 -12.14 -14.73 1.15
CA LEU A 201 -13.10 -13.74 0.70
C LEU A 201 -14.46 -14.11 1.22
N THR A 202 -15.14 -13.15 1.84
CA THR A 202 -16.59 -13.21 2.04
C THR A 202 -17.24 -12.14 1.18
N LEU A 203 -18.11 -12.57 0.27
CA LEU A 203 -18.85 -11.72 -0.64
C LEU A 203 -20.24 -11.50 -0.06
N TYR A 204 -20.69 -10.25 0.02
CA TYR A 204 -22.00 -9.88 0.56
C TYR A 204 -22.87 -9.22 -0.49
N ARG A 205 -24.18 -9.46 -0.41
CA ARG A 205 -25.19 -8.76 -1.20
C ARG A 205 -26.48 -8.54 -0.40
N THR A 206 -27.26 -7.55 -0.79
CA THR A 206 -28.60 -7.35 -0.25
C THR A 206 -29.46 -8.60 -0.44
N PRO A 207 -30.14 -9.10 0.62
CA PRO A 207 -30.91 -10.34 0.56
C PRO A 207 -31.98 -10.36 -0.54
N GLY A 208 -32.16 -11.52 -1.18
CA GLY A 208 -33.17 -11.70 -2.24
C GLY A 208 -32.84 -11.05 -3.59
N THR A 209 -31.74 -10.31 -3.70
CA THR A 209 -31.31 -9.72 -4.97
C THR A 209 -30.48 -10.70 -5.81
N ARG A 210 -30.26 -10.36 -7.09
CA ARG A 210 -29.29 -11.05 -7.96
C ARG A 210 -27.96 -10.31 -8.09
N LEU A 211 -27.76 -9.27 -7.28
CA LEU A 211 -26.51 -8.52 -7.26
C LEU A 211 -25.35 -9.44 -6.85
N THR A 212 -24.15 -9.14 -7.34
CA THR A 212 -22.94 -9.80 -6.89
C THR A 212 -21.79 -8.82 -6.93
N PRO A 213 -20.98 -8.73 -5.86
CA PRO A 213 -19.64 -8.19 -6.03
C PRO A 213 -18.86 -9.17 -6.93
N THR A 214 -17.90 -8.66 -7.68
CA THR A 214 -17.00 -9.47 -8.51
C THR A 214 -15.57 -9.15 -8.15
N VAL A 215 -14.83 -10.14 -7.63
CA VAL A 215 -13.41 -9.98 -7.30
C VAL A 215 -12.57 -10.54 -8.43
N TRP A 216 -11.70 -9.72 -9.03
CA TRP A 216 -10.85 -10.13 -10.16
C TRP A 216 -9.41 -10.44 -9.77
N ARG A 217 -8.99 -9.94 -8.61
CA ARG A 217 -7.67 -10.20 -8.02
C ARG A 217 -7.81 -10.26 -6.51
N LEU A 218 -7.23 -11.29 -5.93
CA LEU A 218 -6.94 -11.36 -4.51
C LEU A 218 -5.48 -11.79 -4.37
N GLY A 219 -4.71 -11.12 -3.53
CA GLY A 219 -3.32 -11.52 -3.30
C GLY A 219 -2.74 -10.90 -2.06
N ALA A 220 -1.49 -11.25 -1.78
CA ALA A 220 -0.71 -10.61 -0.74
C ALA A 220 0.76 -10.50 -1.13
N MET A 221 1.40 -9.46 -0.60
CA MET A 221 2.85 -9.34 -0.54
C MET A 221 3.30 -9.78 0.85
N ALA A 222 4.18 -10.76 0.91
CA ALA A 222 4.82 -11.24 2.13
C ALA A 222 6.31 -10.86 2.10
N SER A 223 6.85 -10.37 3.21
CA SER A 223 8.24 -9.90 3.25
C SER A 223 8.95 -10.16 4.57
N ASP A 224 10.27 -10.27 4.49
CA ASP A 224 11.18 -10.24 5.63
C ASP A 224 12.31 -9.25 5.37
N ILE A 225 12.00 -7.95 5.49
CA ILE A 225 12.99 -6.89 5.28
C ILE A 225 13.72 -6.65 6.60
N PRO A 226 15.05 -6.80 6.65
CA PRO A 226 15.81 -6.59 7.88
C PRO A 226 15.77 -5.13 8.33
N ASP A 227 15.98 -4.93 9.63
CA ASP A 227 16.20 -3.62 10.21
C ASP A 227 17.39 -2.93 9.56
N ARG A 228 17.15 -1.76 8.99
CA ARG A 228 18.17 -0.93 8.35
C ARG A 228 17.78 0.54 8.40
N PHE A 229 18.76 1.38 8.73
CA PHE A 229 18.63 2.84 8.76
C PHE A 229 19.05 3.48 7.43
N THR A 230 19.91 2.79 6.70
CA THR A 230 20.44 3.19 5.39
C THR A 230 20.39 1.99 4.44
N VAL A 231 20.58 2.25 3.15
CA VAL A 231 20.65 1.23 2.11
C VAL A 231 21.84 1.50 1.19
N PRO A 232 22.40 0.47 0.54
CA PRO A 232 23.42 0.68 -0.48
C PRO A 232 22.88 1.54 -1.62
N ALA A 233 23.66 2.52 -2.06
CA ALA A 233 23.30 3.35 -3.20
C ALA A 233 23.22 2.50 -4.48
N SER A 234 22.13 2.64 -5.23
CA SER A 234 22.00 2.08 -6.57
C SER A 234 22.70 2.95 -7.61
N THR A 235 23.38 2.29 -8.55
CA THR A 235 23.89 2.95 -9.76
C THR A 235 22.73 3.31 -10.69
N PRO A 236 22.62 4.57 -11.16
CA PRO A 236 21.67 4.97 -12.20
C PRO A 236 21.78 4.14 -13.48
N GLY A 237 20.64 3.81 -14.09
CA GLY A 237 20.57 3.04 -15.34
C GLY A 237 19.47 3.46 -16.31
N LEU A 238 18.78 4.58 -16.05
CA LEU A 238 17.70 5.09 -16.87
C LEU A 238 17.61 6.61 -16.75
N ALA A 239 17.42 7.29 -17.88
CA ALA A 239 16.98 8.68 -17.95
C ALA A 239 15.67 8.72 -18.75
N ARG A 240 14.56 8.97 -18.07
CA ARG A 240 13.21 8.97 -18.67
C ARG A 240 12.23 9.61 -17.71
N GLU A 241 11.30 10.39 -18.26
CA GLU A 241 10.14 10.91 -17.53
C GLU A 241 8.84 10.45 -18.19
N LEU A 242 7.90 10.00 -17.39
CA LEU A 242 6.54 9.64 -17.83
C LEU A 242 5.63 10.87 -17.69
N PRO A 243 4.75 11.14 -18.67
CA PRO A 243 3.84 12.29 -18.64
C PRO A 243 2.64 12.02 -17.71
N VAL A 244 2.91 11.79 -16.44
CA VAL A 244 1.87 11.61 -15.41
C VAL A 244 1.31 13.00 -15.05
N PRO A 245 -0.03 13.19 -15.05
CA PRO A 245 -0.64 14.45 -14.65
C PRO A 245 -0.27 14.79 -13.21
N ARG A 246 -0.35 16.08 -12.89
CA ARG A 246 0.09 16.65 -11.62
C ARG A 246 -1.14 17.14 -10.90
N PHE A 247 -1.30 16.71 -9.65
CA PHE A 247 -2.34 17.20 -8.76
C PHE A 247 -1.72 17.53 -7.41
N SER A 248 -2.02 18.70 -6.90
CA SER A 248 -1.68 19.10 -5.53
C SER A 248 -2.78 18.67 -4.58
N GLN A 249 -2.40 18.13 -3.43
CA GLN A 249 -3.37 17.95 -2.34
C GLN A 249 -3.66 19.29 -1.63
N ASN A 250 -2.72 20.24 -1.64
CA ASN A 250 -2.82 21.44 -0.81
C ASN A 250 -3.81 22.47 -1.34
N VAL A 251 -4.19 22.41 -2.61
CA VAL A 251 -5.31 23.23 -3.15
C VAL A 251 -6.64 22.86 -2.48
N HIS A 252 -6.70 21.70 -1.82
CA HIS A 252 -7.85 21.21 -1.08
C HIS A 252 -7.76 21.38 0.45
N VAL A 253 -6.80 22.16 0.96
CA VAL A 253 -6.67 22.41 2.40
C VAL A 253 -7.98 22.91 3.00
N GLY A 254 -8.46 22.25 4.06
CA GLY A 254 -9.73 22.54 4.72
C GLY A 254 -11.00 22.22 3.93
N GLN A 255 -10.90 21.64 2.72
CA GLN A 255 -12.05 21.15 1.96
C GLN A 255 -12.42 19.74 2.43
N TYR A 256 -13.71 19.48 2.63
CA TYR A 256 -14.21 18.18 3.13
C TYR A 256 -13.48 17.67 4.37
N PRO A 257 -13.52 18.42 5.49
CA PRO A 257 -12.76 18.10 6.71
C PRO A 257 -13.12 16.74 7.31
N GLU A 258 -14.29 16.19 7.00
CA GLU A 258 -14.70 14.83 7.39
C GLU A 258 -13.77 13.74 6.82
N TYR A 259 -13.02 14.03 5.76
CA TYR A 259 -12.03 13.11 5.19
C TYR A 259 -10.62 13.51 5.62
N ASP A 260 -10.32 13.42 6.92
CA ASP A 260 -8.97 13.67 7.48
C ASP A 260 -8.51 15.15 7.37
N ASN A 261 -9.39 16.08 7.76
CA ASN A 261 -9.20 17.54 7.73
C ASN A 261 -9.07 18.18 6.34
N GLY A 262 -9.07 17.38 5.28
CA GLY A 262 -9.02 17.85 3.91
C GLY A 262 -7.68 17.57 3.23
N GLY A 263 -7.33 18.41 2.26
CA GLY A 263 -6.13 18.29 1.45
C GLY A 263 -4.83 18.09 2.22
N GLU A 264 -4.75 18.52 3.48
CA GLU A 264 -3.61 18.35 4.39
C GLU A 264 -3.14 16.89 4.51
N ALA A 265 -4.03 15.91 4.30
CA ALA A 265 -3.73 14.48 4.49
C ALA A 265 -4.04 13.61 3.26
N TRP A 266 -4.24 14.21 2.08
CA TRP A 266 -4.69 13.49 0.87
C TRP A 266 -3.58 13.02 -0.08
N CYS A 267 -2.35 12.87 0.41
CA CYS A 267 -1.21 12.44 -0.43
C CYS A 267 -1.46 11.13 -1.20
N SER A 268 -2.07 10.14 -0.55
CA SER A 268 -2.36 8.82 -1.13
C SER A 268 -3.44 8.87 -2.23
N PRO A 269 -4.65 9.42 -1.99
CA PRO A 269 -5.67 9.55 -3.04
C PRO A 269 -5.20 10.46 -4.18
N THR A 270 -4.48 11.54 -3.90
CA THR A 270 -3.96 12.45 -4.93
C THR A 270 -2.96 11.74 -5.84
N SER A 271 -1.98 11.02 -5.26
CA SER A 271 -1.04 10.18 -6.01
C SER A 271 -1.74 9.07 -6.79
N SER A 272 -2.78 8.47 -6.22
CA SER A 272 -3.57 7.43 -6.89
C SER A 272 -4.28 7.99 -8.11
N GLN A 273 -4.92 9.15 -7.98
CA GLN A 273 -5.63 9.82 -9.06
C GLN A 273 -4.68 10.22 -10.20
N MET A 274 -3.47 10.71 -9.89
CA MET A 274 -2.45 11.00 -10.91
C MET A 274 -2.15 9.78 -11.80
N ILE A 275 -1.95 8.59 -11.21
CA ILE A 275 -1.67 7.38 -12.00
C ILE A 275 -2.92 6.85 -12.72
N ILE A 276 -4.10 6.91 -12.11
CA ILE A 276 -5.36 6.50 -12.75
C ILE A 276 -5.58 7.32 -14.04
N GLU A 277 -5.33 8.63 -13.99
CA GLU A 277 -5.43 9.53 -15.13
C GLU A 277 -4.30 9.39 -16.14
N TYR A 278 -3.08 9.05 -15.71
CA TYR A 278 -1.99 8.68 -16.62
C TYR A 278 -2.39 7.51 -17.52
N TRP A 279 -3.16 6.55 -16.98
CA TRP A 279 -3.73 5.47 -17.76
C TRP A 279 -4.99 5.87 -18.53
N GLY A 280 -5.43 7.12 -18.50
CA GLY A 280 -6.58 7.62 -19.26
C GLY A 280 -7.94 7.25 -18.66
N ARG A 281 -8.00 6.98 -17.35
CA ARG A 281 -9.25 6.74 -16.60
C ARG A 281 -9.56 7.96 -15.75
N ARG A 282 -10.82 8.34 -15.63
CA ARG A 282 -11.30 9.48 -14.84
C ARG A 282 -12.69 9.19 -14.26
N PRO A 283 -13.06 9.78 -13.12
CA PRO A 283 -14.44 9.74 -12.67
C PRO A 283 -15.33 10.44 -13.70
N SER A 284 -16.55 9.95 -13.88
CA SER A 284 -17.54 10.59 -14.74
C SER A 284 -18.10 11.88 -14.13
N ALA A 285 -18.81 12.68 -14.92
CA ALA A 285 -19.50 13.86 -14.39
C ALA A 285 -20.52 13.50 -13.29
N ASP A 286 -21.16 12.34 -13.42
CA ASP A 286 -22.10 11.83 -12.41
C ASP A 286 -21.36 11.40 -11.13
N ASP A 287 -20.19 10.75 -11.25
CA ASP A 287 -19.35 10.40 -10.09
C ASP A 287 -18.86 11.64 -9.32
N LEU A 288 -18.72 12.77 -10.02
CA LEU A 288 -18.30 14.05 -9.45
C LEU A 288 -19.47 14.94 -9.00
N SER A 289 -20.73 14.53 -9.21
CA SER A 289 -21.89 15.41 -8.99
C SER A 289 -22.10 15.77 -7.51
N TRP A 290 -21.48 15.03 -6.59
CA TRP A 290 -21.50 15.32 -5.15
C TRP A 290 -20.46 16.37 -4.75
N VAL A 291 -19.45 16.61 -5.60
CA VAL A 291 -18.38 17.56 -5.33
C VAL A 291 -18.92 18.99 -5.50
N LYS A 292 -18.54 19.88 -4.59
CA LYS A 292 -18.97 21.27 -4.56
C LYS A 292 -18.50 21.94 -5.86
N PRO A 293 -19.37 22.65 -6.58
CA PRO A 293 -18.97 23.34 -7.81
C PRO A 293 -17.86 24.38 -7.56
N GLY A 294 -16.95 24.51 -8.52
CA GLY A 294 -15.89 25.52 -8.49
C GLY A 294 -14.63 25.14 -7.71
N LEU A 295 -14.54 23.91 -7.20
CA LEU A 295 -13.29 23.37 -6.69
C LEU A 295 -12.38 22.97 -7.85
N GLU A 296 -11.09 23.29 -7.73
CA GLU A 296 -10.04 22.72 -8.57
C GLU A 296 -9.97 21.21 -8.32
N ASP A 297 -9.58 20.44 -9.33
CA ASP A 297 -9.39 18.98 -9.23
C ASP A 297 -10.44 18.20 -8.45
N PRO A 298 -11.74 18.28 -8.82
CA PRO A 298 -12.82 17.58 -8.11
C PRO A 298 -12.60 16.06 -8.02
N GLN A 299 -11.81 15.48 -8.94
CA GLN A 299 -11.38 14.10 -8.91
C GLN A 299 -10.54 13.73 -7.68
N VAL A 300 -9.79 14.67 -7.09
CA VAL A 300 -9.01 14.45 -5.87
C VAL A 300 -9.94 14.38 -4.65
N CYS A 301 -10.95 15.25 -4.57
CA CYS A 301 -12.02 15.14 -3.56
C CYS A 301 -12.76 13.79 -3.67
N HIS A 302 -13.07 13.38 -4.90
CA HIS A 302 -13.64 12.06 -5.20
C HIS A 302 -12.73 10.94 -4.68
N ALA A 303 -11.45 10.93 -5.05
CA ALA A 303 -10.49 9.95 -4.59
C ALA A 303 -10.37 9.90 -3.05
N ALA A 304 -10.36 11.06 -2.37
CA ALA A 304 -10.31 11.11 -0.90
C ALA A 304 -11.52 10.41 -0.27
N ARG A 305 -12.75 10.78 -0.64
CA ARG A 305 -13.96 10.13 -0.14
C ARG A 305 -13.96 8.61 -0.34
N PHE A 306 -13.56 8.16 -1.54
CA PHE A 306 -13.59 6.74 -1.91
C PHE A 306 -12.28 5.99 -1.54
N THR A 307 -11.37 6.62 -0.81
CA THR A 307 -10.18 5.97 -0.20
C THR A 307 -10.11 6.13 1.32
N TYR A 308 -10.97 6.97 1.92
CA TYR A 308 -11.13 7.11 3.37
C TYR A 308 -11.50 5.80 4.09
N ASP A 309 -10.65 5.39 5.02
CA ASP A 309 -10.88 4.29 5.96
C ASP A 309 -11.43 4.87 7.26
N ASN A 310 -12.64 4.46 7.65
CA ASN A 310 -13.35 5.06 8.77
C ASN A 310 -12.79 4.64 10.14
N GLN A 311 -12.14 3.48 10.26
CA GLN A 311 -11.48 3.09 11.51
C GLN A 311 -10.13 3.78 11.65
N TYR A 312 -9.37 3.86 10.56
CA TYR A 312 -8.11 4.61 10.52
C TYR A 312 -8.35 6.13 10.55
N GLU A 313 -9.56 6.59 10.25
CA GLU A 313 -9.98 7.97 10.04
C GLU A 313 -9.00 8.73 9.12
N GLY A 314 -8.66 8.12 7.99
CA GLY A 314 -7.67 8.66 7.05
C GLY A 314 -7.70 8.01 5.68
N CYS A 315 -7.10 8.67 4.70
CA CYS A 315 -7.02 8.19 3.31
C CYS A 315 -5.76 7.35 3.02
N GLY A 316 -4.95 7.07 4.04
CA GLY A 316 -3.64 6.44 3.94
C GLY A 316 -3.62 4.91 3.95
N ASN A 317 -4.77 4.23 4.00
CA ASN A 317 -4.83 2.76 3.96
C ASN A 317 -4.42 2.24 2.56
N TRP A 318 -3.33 1.47 2.47
CA TRP A 318 -2.70 1.16 1.19
C TRP A 318 -3.56 0.25 0.30
N PRO A 319 -4.10 -0.88 0.80
CA PRO A 319 -5.02 -1.71 0.01
C PRO A 319 -6.28 -0.98 -0.42
N PHE A 320 -6.80 -0.02 0.35
CA PHE A 320 -8.00 0.72 -0.03
C PHE A 320 -7.76 1.64 -1.22
N ASN A 321 -6.59 2.27 -1.32
CA ASN A 321 -6.19 3.04 -2.49
C ASN A 321 -6.01 2.15 -3.72
N ALA A 322 -5.34 1.00 -3.57
CA ALA A 322 -5.22 0.02 -4.65
C ALA A 322 -6.59 -0.51 -5.11
N ALA A 323 -7.50 -0.81 -4.18
CA ALA A 323 -8.84 -1.27 -4.51
C ALA A 323 -9.67 -0.17 -5.21
N TYR A 324 -9.56 1.09 -4.76
CA TYR A 324 -10.15 2.26 -5.43
C TYR A 324 -9.63 2.40 -6.87
N ALA A 325 -8.32 2.35 -7.09
CA ALA A 325 -7.77 2.42 -8.45
C ALA A 325 -8.30 1.32 -9.37
N ALA A 326 -8.61 0.14 -8.80
CA ALA A 326 -9.16 -0.98 -9.53
C ALA A 326 -10.66 -0.88 -9.82
N THR A 327 -11.41 0.06 -9.26
CA THR A 327 -12.83 0.29 -9.64
C THR A 327 -12.95 0.86 -11.05
N TYR A 328 -11.89 1.51 -11.53
CA TYR A 328 -11.85 2.08 -12.86
C TYR A 328 -11.74 0.99 -13.96
N PRO A 329 -12.35 1.23 -15.14
CA PRO A 329 -12.38 0.24 -16.21
C PRO A 329 -11.00 -0.27 -16.61
N ASP A 330 -10.88 -1.60 -16.63
CA ASP A 330 -9.67 -2.34 -16.99
C ASP A 330 -8.41 -1.91 -16.21
N MET A 331 -8.54 -1.47 -14.96
CA MET A 331 -7.40 -1.20 -14.09
C MET A 331 -7.07 -2.39 -13.19
N SER A 332 -5.78 -2.68 -13.05
CA SER A 332 -5.23 -3.60 -12.06
C SER A 332 -4.33 -2.85 -11.10
N ALA A 333 -4.34 -3.26 -9.83
CA ALA A 333 -3.62 -2.57 -8.78
C ALA A 333 -3.09 -3.55 -7.73
N VAL A 334 -1.94 -3.22 -7.14
CA VAL A 334 -1.34 -3.96 -6.01
C VAL A 334 -0.64 -3.02 -5.05
N VAL A 335 -0.48 -3.50 -3.82
CA VAL A 335 0.52 -3.03 -2.88
C VAL A 335 1.66 -4.04 -2.86
N THR A 336 2.91 -3.58 -2.97
CA THR A 336 4.08 -4.44 -2.93
C THR A 336 5.28 -3.72 -2.28
N ARG A 337 6.42 -4.40 -2.20
CA ARG A 337 7.72 -3.82 -1.82
C ARG A 337 8.70 -4.00 -2.96
N LEU A 338 9.50 -2.96 -3.22
CA LEU A 338 10.64 -3.03 -4.12
C LEU A 338 11.94 -2.87 -3.30
N GLY A 339 13.02 -3.45 -3.79
CA GLY A 339 14.28 -3.56 -3.06
C GLY A 339 15.30 -2.49 -3.40
N SER A 340 15.11 -1.75 -4.50
CA SER A 340 16.05 -0.76 -5.01
C SER A 340 15.40 0.22 -5.99
N LEU A 341 16.05 1.36 -6.27
CA LEU A 341 15.66 2.21 -7.40
C LEU A 341 15.87 1.54 -8.76
N LYS A 342 16.74 0.52 -8.88
CA LYS A 342 16.87 -0.27 -10.12
C LYS A 342 15.58 -1.03 -10.46
N ASP A 343 14.85 -1.46 -9.43
CA ASP A 343 13.54 -2.09 -9.59
C ASP A 343 12.53 -1.07 -10.14
N LEU A 344 12.53 0.15 -9.60
CA LEU A 344 11.71 1.25 -10.13
C LEU A 344 12.11 1.63 -11.56
N GLU A 345 13.39 1.72 -11.88
CA GLU A 345 13.84 1.95 -13.26
C GLU A 345 13.31 0.87 -14.22
N THR A 346 13.21 -0.38 -13.78
CA THR A 346 12.63 -1.47 -14.58
C THR A 346 11.16 -1.21 -14.91
N LEU A 347 10.38 -0.70 -13.94
CA LEU A 347 8.98 -0.34 -14.12
C LEU A 347 8.81 0.92 -14.97
N ILE A 348 9.56 1.99 -14.69
CA ILE A 348 9.54 3.25 -15.46
C ILE A 348 9.97 3.01 -16.91
N ARG A 349 10.96 2.16 -17.15
CA ARG A 349 11.35 1.74 -18.51
C ARG A 349 10.20 1.04 -19.26
N ALA A 350 9.33 0.33 -18.54
CA ALA A 350 8.12 -0.26 -19.09
C ALA A 350 6.91 0.70 -19.13
N GLY A 351 7.08 1.95 -18.69
CA GLY A 351 6.02 2.96 -18.67
C GLY A 351 5.05 2.82 -17.49
N ILE A 352 5.46 2.19 -16.40
CA ILE A 352 4.66 2.00 -15.18
C ILE A 352 5.19 2.94 -14.09
N PRO A 353 4.49 4.05 -13.76
CA PRO A 353 4.81 4.88 -12.60
C PRO A 353 4.51 4.12 -11.30
N ALA A 354 5.08 4.59 -10.19
CA ALA A 354 4.90 3.95 -8.88
C ALA A 354 4.63 4.99 -7.79
N ILE A 355 3.72 4.67 -6.87
CA ILE A 355 3.45 5.50 -5.69
C ILE A 355 4.28 4.93 -4.55
N THR A 356 5.28 5.68 -4.06
CA THR A 356 6.18 5.22 -3.00
C THR A 356 5.78 5.81 -1.66
N SER A 357 5.82 4.99 -0.61
CA SER A 357 5.63 5.44 0.76
C SER A 357 6.92 6.00 1.34
N GLN A 358 6.86 7.22 1.87
CA GLN A 358 7.99 7.98 2.37
C GLN A 358 7.82 8.38 3.83
N SER A 359 8.95 8.45 4.54
CA SER A 359 9.01 8.98 5.90
C SER A 359 10.39 9.56 6.17
N PHE A 360 10.45 10.85 6.48
CA PHE A 360 11.71 11.60 6.55
C PHE A 360 11.62 12.84 7.46
N LEU A 361 12.74 13.23 8.03
CA LEU A 361 12.92 14.56 8.62
C LEU A 361 13.22 15.55 7.50
N LYS A 362 12.96 16.83 7.76
CA LYS A 362 13.10 17.89 6.75
C LYS A 362 14.51 17.96 6.15
N GLU A 363 15.52 17.60 6.92
CA GLU A 363 16.92 17.64 6.54
C GLU A 363 17.36 16.41 5.72
N GLU A 364 16.53 15.36 5.64
CA GLU A 364 16.89 14.09 4.99
C GLU A 364 16.53 14.04 3.50
N LEU A 365 15.69 14.97 3.02
CA LEU A 365 15.30 15.07 1.62
C LEU A 365 15.46 16.50 1.11
N THR A 366 16.62 16.77 0.47
CA THR A 366 16.95 18.08 -0.07
C THR A 366 15.89 18.52 -1.09
N GLY A 367 15.38 19.74 -0.93
CA GLY A 367 14.40 20.33 -1.86
C GLY A 367 12.94 20.11 -1.47
N ALA A 368 12.62 19.16 -0.57
CA ALA A 368 11.24 18.95 -0.13
C ALA A 368 10.69 20.13 0.68
N GLY A 369 11.50 20.71 1.58
CA GLY A 369 11.12 21.89 2.37
C GLY A 369 10.28 21.59 3.63
N TYR A 370 9.87 20.34 3.84
CA TYR A 370 9.13 19.85 5.00
C TYR A 370 9.65 18.47 5.43
N GLY A 371 9.17 17.96 6.58
CA GLY A 371 9.40 16.58 7.03
C GLY A 371 8.06 15.91 7.35
N THR A 372 8.04 14.57 7.37
CA THR A 372 6.81 13.79 7.53
C THR A 372 7.04 12.44 8.22
N SER A 373 6.06 11.98 8.99
CA SER A 373 6.01 10.61 9.53
C SER A 373 5.51 9.59 8.50
N GLY A 374 4.79 10.04 7.46
CA GLY A 374 4.26 9.23 6.37
C GLY A 374 3.73 10.12 5.24
N HIS A 375 4.13 9.84 4.00
CA HIS A 375 3.72 10.59 2.82
C HIS A 375 3.78 9.71 1.57
N LEU A 376 2.84 9.89 0.64
CA LEU A 376 2.83 9.16 -0.62
C LEU A 376 3.21 10.09 -1.75
N MET A 377 4.18 9.68 -2.55
CA MET A 377 4.70 10.46 -3.69
C MET A 377 4.78 9.56 -4.92
N THR A 378 4.52 10.12 -6.10
CA THR A 378 4.52 9.35 -7.35
C THR A 378 5.85 9.49 -8.06
N VAL A 379 6.63 8.42 -8.17
CA VAL A 379 7.84 8.38 -9.02
C VAL A 379 7.41 8.25 -10.47
N ILE A 380 7.81 9.25 -11.28
CA ILE A 380 7.46 9.34 -12.70
C ILE A 380 8.67 9.21 -13.60
N GLY A 381 9.88 9.24 -13.06
CA GLY A 381 11.07 9.23 -13.89
C GLY A 381 12.40 9.36 -13.16
N PHE A 382 13.44 9.46 -13.96
CA PHE A 382 14.81 9.70 -13.55
C PHE A 382 15.49 10.68 -14.51
N THR A 383 16.32 11.58 -13.99
CA THR A 383 17.14 12.51 -14.79
C THR A 383 18.35 11.80 -15.42
N GLU A 384 19.11 12.51 -16.24
CA GLU A 384 20.37 12.00 -16.81
C GLU A 384 21.40 11.63 -15.74
N ASP A 385 21.47 12.41 -14.66
CA ASP A 385 22.33 12.15 -13.50
C ASP A 385 21.79 11.02 -12.59
N GLY A 386 20.58 10.53 -12.87
CA GLY A 386 19.92 9.47 -12.12
C GLY A 386 19.15 9.95 -10.89
N ASP A 387 18.90 11.24 -10.75
CA ASP A 387 18.05 11.76 -9.68
C ASP A 387 16.58 11.43 -9.95
N VAL A 388 15.81 11.28 -8.87
CA VAL A 388 14.42 10.82 -8.94
C VAL A 388 13.52 11.98 -9.33
N ILE A 389 12.76 11.81 -10.41
CA ILE A 389 11.69 12.74 -10.79
C ILE A 389 10.40 12.21 -10.18
N ALA A 390 9.82 12.97 -9.25
CA ALA A 390 8.59 12.60 -8.57
C ALA A 390 7.56 13.73 -8.58
N ASN A 391 6.30 13.35 -8.70
CA ASN A 391 5.17 14.22 -8.38
C ASN A 391 4.91 14.12 -6.87
N ASP A 392 5.23 15.20 -6.16
CA ASP A 392 4.96 15.39 -4.74
C ASP A 392 3.62 16.14 -4.56
N PRO A 393 2.55 15.46 -4.11
CA PRO A 393 1.25 16.10 -3.95
C PRO A 393 1.26 17.21 -2.88
N ALA A 394 2.21 17.22 -1.94
CA ALA A 394 2.32 18.26 -0.90
C ALA A 394 2.96 19.55 -1.42
N SER A 395 2.51 20.03 -2.58
CA SER A 395 2.97 21.24 -3.26
C SER A 395 1.91 22.34 -3.22
N PRO A 396 2.23 23.63 -3.31
CA PRO A 396 1.24 24.71 -3.18
C PRO A 396 0.15 24.71 -4.27
N ASP A 397 0.48 24.22 -5.46
CA ASP A 397 -0.39 24.14 -6.65
C ASP A 397 0.11 23.01 -7.57
N ASP A 398 -0.64 22.71 -8.64
CA ASP A 398 -0.33 21.65 -9.61
C ASP A 398 0.97 21.86 -10.39
N GLU A 399 1.34 23.11 -10.67
CA GLU A 399 2.56 23.42 -11.42
C GLU A 399 3.80 23.06 -10.60
N ALA A 400 3.74 23.29 -9.28
CA ALA A 400 4.78 23.02 -8.31
C ALA A 400 4.93 21.53 -7.91
N VAL A 401 4.00 20.65 -8.31
CA VAL A 401 3.99 19.22 -7.92
C VAL A 401 5.23 18.45 -8.39
N ARG A 402 5.85 18.82 -9.50
CA ARG A 402 7.00 18.07 -10.03
C ARG A 402 8.29 18.50 -9.37
N HIS A 403 8.95 17.55 -8.70
CA HIS A 403 10.26 17.74 -8.06
C HIS A 403 11.31 16.78 -8.62
N VAL A 404 12.57 17.18 -8.44
CA VAL A 404 13.74 16.32 -8.68
C VAL A 404 14.47 16.17 -7.36
N TYR A 405 14.58 14.94 -6.86
CA TYR A 405 15.23 14.62 -5.60
C TYR A 405 16.50 13.83 -5.83
N LYS A 406 17.50 14.10 -4.97
CA LYS A 406 18.76 13.36 -5.00
C LYS A 406 18.51 11.88 -4.79
N ARG A 407 19.08 11.07 -5.69
CA ARG A 407 18.90 9.62 -5.73
C ARG A 407 19.10 8.94 -4.37
N HIS A 408 20.25 9.17 -3.75
CA HIS A 408 20.64 8.50 -2.51
C HIS A 408 19.75 8.88 -1.32
N GLU A 409 19.34 10.15 -1.24
CA GLU A 409 18.43 10.64 -0.20
C GLU A 409 17.08 9.94 -0.33
N TRP A 410 16.50 9.95 -1.54
CA TRP A 410 15.25 9.25 -1.84
C TRP A 410 15.32 7.74 -1.55
N GLU A 411 16.35 7.07 -2.06
CA GLU A 411 16.52 5.63 -1.89
C GLU A 411 16.62 5.24 -0.43
N THR A 412 17.33 6.05 0.37
CA THR A 412 17.44 5.83 1.82
C THR A 412 16.11 6.00 2.53
N ILE A 413 15.39 7.11 2.31
CA ILE A 413 14.14 7.38 3.04
C ILE A 413 13.02 6.40 2.67
N TRP A 414 13.04 5.89 1.44
CA TRP A 414 12.07 4.92 0.93
C TRP A 414 12.39 3.49 1.37
N LEU A 415 13.64 3.05 1.31
CA LEU A 415 13.95 1.63 1.50
C LEU A 415 14.30 1.27 2.95
N ARG A 416 14.65 2.22 3.80
CA ARG A 416 14.94 1.95 5.22
C ARG A 416 13.70 1.43 5.97
N THR A 417 13.92 0.52 6.91
CA THR A 417 12.87 -0.04 7.78
C THR A 417 12.89 0.58 9.17
N LYS A 418 13.98 1.28 9.53
CA LYS A 418 14.11 2.06 10.76
C LYS A 418 14.60 3.47 10.46
N ARG A 419 14.18 4.45 11.26
CA ARG A 419 14.66 5.83 11.22
C ARG A 419 14.62 6.46 12.60
N TYR A 420 15.36 7.54 12.78
CA TYR A 420 15.19 8.42 13.93
C TYR A 420 14.11 9.45 13.62
N ASN A 421 13.17 9.66 14.56
CA ASN A 421 12.24 10.77 14.50
C ASN A 421 12.88 12.07 15.07
N ALA A 422 12.13 13.16 15.10
CA ALA A 422 12.63 14.45 15.60
C ALA A 422 13.04 14.43 17.09
N SER A 423 12.51 13.49 17.88
CA SER A 423 12.91 13.29 19.29
C SER A 423 14.10 12.33 19.46
N GLY A 424 14.71 11.86 18.37
CA GLY A 424 15.83 10.90 18.40
C GLY A 424 15.41 9.46 18.71
N SER A 425 14.11 9.16 18.71
CA SER A 425 13.59 7.81 18.95
C SER A 425 13.59 6.99 17.66
N VAL A 426 13.91 5.70 17.76
CA VAL A 426 13.83 4.78 16.62
C VAL A 426 12.36 4.47 16.32
N VAL A 427 11.93 4.76 15.10
CA VAL A 427 10.60 4.47 14.58
C VAL A 427 10.69 3.70 13.27
N SER A 428 9.58 3.12 12.81
CA SER A 428 9.53 2.40 11.54
C SER A 428 9.74 3.34 10.34
N GLY A 429 10.50 2.86 9.36
CA GLY A 429 10.52 3.36 7.99
C GLY A 429 9.54 2.57 7.12
N THR A 430 9.50 2.88 5.82
CA THR A 430 8.50 2.31 4.91
C THR A 430 8.97 1.00 4.28
N GLY A 431 10.28 0.74 4.27
CA GLY A 431 10.86 -0.54 3.83
C GLY A 431 10.56 -0.89 2.37
N GLY A 432 10.43 0.12 1.51
CA GLY A 432 10.23 -0.05 0.07
C GLY A 432 8.79 -0.28 -0.37
N VAL A 433 7.80 -0.06 0.51
CA VAL A 433 6.39 -0.19 0.11
C VAL A 433 6.06 0.79 -1.01
N CYS A 434 5.34 0.28 -2.00
CA CYS A 434 4.81 1.07 -3.10
C CYS A 434 3.50 0.48 -3.66
N TYR A 435 2.77 1.31 -4.40
CA TYR A 435 1.59 0.90 -5.14
C TYR A 435 1.94 0.91 -6.62
N LEU A 436 1.45 -0.09 -7.32
CA LEU A 436 1.62 -0.20 -8.77
C LEU A 436 0.25 -0.38 -9.40
N TYR A 437 -0.10 0.50 -10.33
CA TYR A 437 -1.33 0.42 -11.11
C TYR A 437 -0.99 0.29 -12.59
N TRP A 438 -1.72 -0.55 -13.30
CA TRP A 438 -1.54 -0.80 -14.73
C TRP A 438 -2.84 -1.29 -15.38
N PRO A 439 -2.95 -1.23 -16.72
CA PRO A 439 -4.10 -1.78 -17.43
C PRO A 439 -4.19 -3.31 -17.30
N ALA A 440 -5.38 -3.87 -17.20
CA ALA A 440 -5.63 -5.30 -17.05
C ALA A 440 -5.03 -6.16 -18.19
N ASP A 441 -4.80 -5.56 -19.36
CA ASP A 441 -4.06 -6.15 -20.47
C ASP A 441 -2.73 -5.40 -20.71
N PRO A 442 -1.68 -5.70 -19.92
CA PRO A 442 -0.39 -5.03 -20.06
C PRO A 442 0.31 -5.46 -21.35
N THR A 443 1.02 -4.50 -21.97
CA THR A 443 1.90 -4.78 -23.12
C THR A 443 2.96 -5.83 -22.77
N PRO A 444 3.58 -6.50 -23.76
CA PRO A 444 4.64 -7.48 -23.48
C PRO A 444 5.80 -6.94 -22.63
N ALA A 445 6.16 -5.67 -22.80
CA ALA A 445 7.21 -5.03 -21.99
C ALA A 445 6.77 -4.84 -20.54
N GLN A 446 5.55 -4.32 -20.32
CA GLN A 446 4.96 -4.17 -18.99
C GLN A 446 4.79 -5.52 -18.29
N ARG A 447 4.30 -6.53 -18.99
CA ARG A 447 4.14 -7.88 -18.44
C ARG A 447 5.47 -8.49 -18.01
N ARG A 448 6.55 -8.29 -18.78
CA ARG A 448 7.89 -8.75 -18.39
C ARG A 448 8.38 -8.04 -17.11
N ALA A 449 8.20 -6.72 -17.02
CA ALA A 449 8.58 -5.95 -15.84
C ALA A 449 7.76 -6.35 -14.60
N LEU A 450 6.44 -6.48 -14.72
CA LEU A 450 5.59 -6.92 -13.61
C LEU A 450 5.92 -8.36 -13.17
N ARG A 451 6.24 -9.25 -14.11
CA ARG A 451 6.61 -10.64 -13.82
C ARG A 451 7.94 -10.75 -13.09
N SER A 452 8.92 -9.86 -13.32
CA SER A 452 10.18 -9.89 -12.56
C SER A 452 9.97 -9.63 -11.06
N PHE A 453 8.80 -9.14 -10.65
CA PHE A 453 8.40 -8.92 -9.26
C PHE A 453 7.29 -9.87 -8.79
N GLY A 454 6.91 -10.88 -9.59
CA GLY A 454 5.85 -11.84 -9.23
C GLY A 454 4.42 -11.26 -9.25
N LEU A 455 4.17 -10.19 -10.00
CA LEU A 455 2.88 -9.48 -9.97
C LEU A 455 1.86 -9.96 -11.02
N VAL A 456 2.29 -10.69 -12.06
CA VAL A 456 1.48 -11.20 -13.19
C VAL A 456 2.02 -12.49 -13.83
#